data_AF-A0A4Y7LE85-F1
#
_entry.id   AF-A0A4Y7LE85-F1
#
_cell.length_a   1.000
_cell.length_b   1.000
_cell.length_c   1.000
_cell.angle_alpha   90.00
_cell.angle_beta   90.00
_cell.angle_gamma   90.00
#
_symmetry.space_group_name_H-M   'P 1'
#
loop_
_entity.id
_entity.type
_entity.pdbx_description
1 polymer ?
#
loop_
_entity_poly.entity_id
_entity_poly.type
_entity_poly.pdbx_seq_one_letter_code
_entity_poly.pdbx_strand_id
1 'polypeptide(L)'
;NLTPYLDGIVSKLLVLLQNGKQMVQEGALTALASVADSSQELFQKYYDAVMPYLKAILLNATDKSNRMLRAKSMECISLVGMAVGKEKFRDDAKQVMEVLMTLQGSELETDDPTISYMLQAWARLCKCLRQDFLPYMSVVMPPLLQSAQLKPDVTITSAGSEDDIDQSDDESIETITLGDKKIGIKTSVLEEKATACNMLCCYADELKEGFYPWIDQVAPTLVPLLKFYFHEEVRRAAVSAMPELLRSAKLAIEKGQAQGLNESYVKQLSDYIIPALVEALHKEPETEIWASMLDALNECIQISGTLLDESQVRSIVDEVKEVITASSTRKRERAERVKAEDFDEEEGELLKEENEQEEEVFDQVGELLGTLIKTFKASFLPFFDELSSYLMPMWGKDKTDEERRIAICIFDDIAEQCHEAALKLLFMDWVFAQSLVDQRLNPLWEALSRLNVVIRHPNALSSENVMAYDNAVSALGSIDAAQVVPAWLSCLPVKGDIIEAKVVHDQLCSMVEGSDGVLLGPNNQYLPKIVSVFAEVLCAGKDLATDRTSGRMVNLLRQLQQTLPPATLAHTWSSLQPQQQLVLQSILSS
;
A
#
# COMPACT_ATOMS: atom_id res chain seq x y z
N ASN A 1 13.15 8.05 21.85
CA ASN A 1 13.39 9.48 21.50
C ASN A 1 14.87 9.80 21.74
N LEU A 2 15.68 9.86 20.65
CA LEU A 2 17.14 9.98 20.68
C LEU A 2 17.63 11.45 20.72
N THR A 3 16.76 12.40 20.35
CA THR A 3 17.08 13.81 20.10
C THR A 3 17.94 14.51 21.14
N PRO A 4 17.68 14.42 22.46
CA PRO A 4 18.48 15.18 23.45
C PRO A 4 19.93 14.66 23.60
N TYR A 5 20.23 13.48 23.07
CA TYR A 5 21.55 12.84 23.19
C TYR A 5 22.38 12.94 21.91
N LEU A 6 21.80 13.38 20.79
CA LEU A 6 22.44 13.37 19.48
C LEU A 6 23.79 14.10 19.45
N ASP A 7 23.85 15.33 20.00
CA ASP A 7 25.07 16.13 20.04
C ASP A 7 26.21 15.37 20.76
N GLY A 8 25.90 14.78 21.91
CA GLY A 8 26.87 14.04 22.71
C GLY A 8 27.30 12.72 22.08
N ILE A 9 26.37 12.02 21.42
CA ILE A 9 26.63 10.75 20.74
C ILE A 9 27.51 10.99 19.52
N VAL A 10 27.09 11.87 18.60
CA VAL A 10 27.82 12.13 17.35
C VAL A 10 29.23 12.67 17.63
N SER A 11 29.37 13.58 18.60
CA SER A 11 30.69 14.09 18.98
C SER A 11 31.63 12.98 19.46
N LYS A 12 31.14 12.03 20.27
CA LYS A 12 31.95 10.91 20.75
C LYS A 12 32.27 9.91 19.64
N LEU A 13 31.32 9.63 18.75
CA LEU A 13 31.52 8.76 17.60
C LEU A 13 32.58 9.31 16.64
N LEU A 14 32.59 10.63 16.40
CA LEU A 14 33.63 11.28 15.60
C LEU A 14 35.03 11.13 16.20
N VAL A 15 35.14 11.19 17.54
CA VAL A 15 36.42 10.92 18.24
C VAL A 15 36.85 9.46 18.05
N LEU A 16 35.92 8.51 18.16
CA LEU A 16 36.21 7.09 17.96
C LEU A 16 36.59 6.78 16.49
N LEU A 17 35.99 7.49 15.53
CA LEU A 17 36.30 7.35 14.11
C LEU A 17 37.73 7.77 13.76
N GLN A 18 38.30 8.69 14.55
CA GLN A 18 39.69 9.16 14.42
C GLN A 18 40.69 8.30 15.20
N ASN A 19 40.25 7.19 15.80
CA ASN A 19 41.13 6.29 16.53
C ASN A 19 42.05 5.51 15.57
N GLY A 20 43.31 5.28 15.95
CA GLY A 20 44.25 4.50 15.15
C GLY A 20 43.96 2.99 15.09
N LYS A 21 42.98 2.48 15.84
CA LYS A 21 42.57 1.07 15.82
C LYS A 21 41.39 0.87 14.88
N GLN A 22 41.62 0.15 13.79
CA GLN A 22 40.61 -0.18 12.77
C GLN A 22 39.29 -0.73 13.35
N MET A 23 39.36 -1.69 14.28
CA MET A 23 38.17 -2.28 14.91
C MET A 23 37.28 -1.25 15.62
N VAL A 24 37.88 -0.20 16.19
CA VAL A 24 37.13 0.89 16.85
C VAL A 24 36.48 1.79 15.80
N GLN A 25 37.18 2.06 14.69
CA GLN A 25 36.63 2.84 13.58
C GLN A 25 35.45 2.12 12.93
N GLU A 26 35.56 0.81 12.69
CA GLU A 26 34.48 -0.02 12.15
C GLU A 26 33.24 -0.01 13.04
N GLY A 27 33.40 -0.14 14.36
CA GLY A 27 32.30 -0.03 15.31
C GLY A 27 31.69 1.38 15.33
N ALA A 28 32.52 2.42 15.25
CA ALA A 28 32.07 3.80 15.19
C ALA A 28 31.27 4.10 13.91
N LEU A 29 31.68 3.57 12.75
CA LEU A 29 30.98 3.71 11.47
C LEU A 29 29.59 3.09 11.52
N THR A 30 29.48 1.84 11.97
CA THR A 30 28.18 1.17 12.10
C THR A 30 27.27 1.92 13.07
N ALA A 31 27.77 2.33 14.24
CA ALA A 31 26.98 3.09 15.20
C ALA A 31 26.54 4.46 14.65
N LEU A 32 27.41 5.14 13.89
CA LEU A 32 27.08 6.43 13.28
C LEU A 32 26.03 6.27 12.18
N ALA A 33 26.11 5.21 11.38
CA ALA A 33 25.12 4.86 10.38
C ALA A 33 23.74 4.63 11.01
N SER A 34 23.66 3.84 12.09
CA SER A 34 22.41 3.62 12.83
C SER A 34 21.85 4.90 13.47
N VAL A 35 22.72 5.78 13.98
CA VAL A 35 22.30 7.09 14.52
C VAL A 35 21.73 7.98 13.43
N ALA A 36 22.35 8.02 12.25
CA ALA A 36 21.85 8.78 11.12
C ALA A 36 20.48 8.26 10.68
N ASP A 37 20.33 6.96 10.48
CA ASP A 37 19.08 6.32 10.10
C ASP A 37 17.97 6.52 11.16
N SER A 38 18.30 6.44 12.45
CA SER A 38 17.31 6.67 13.51
C SER A 38 16.91 8.14 13.69
N SER A 39 17.74 9.09 13.26
CA SER A 39 17.52 10.53 13.47
C SER A 39 17.05 11.29 12.24
N GLN A 40 17.15 10.68 11.06
CA GLN A 40 16.62 11.19 9.79
C GLN A 40 17.02 12.66 9.58
N GLU A 41 16.08 13.57 9.30
CA GLU A 41 16.35 14.97 9.00
C GLU A 41 17.13 15.72 10.10
N LEU A 42 17.02 15.28 11.37
CA LEU A 42 17.77 15.89 12.47
C LEU A 42 19.29 15.73 12.31
N PHE A 43 19.73 14.74 11.52
CA PHE A 43 21.14 14.49 11.26
C PHE A 43 21.78 15.57 10.36
N GLN A 44 20.99 16.38 9.66
CA GLN A 44 21.50 17.46 8.79
C GLN A 44 22.48 18.41 9.51
N LYS A 45 22.29 18.62 10.82
CA LYS A 45 23.17 19.44 11.67
C LYS A 45 24.62 18.93 11.69
N TYR A 46 24.84 17.62 11.57
CA TYR A 46 26.14 16.99 11.74
C TYR A 46 26.82 16.64 10.43
N TYR A 47 26.09 16.70 9.32
CA TYR A 47 26.54 16.26 8.00
C TYR A 47 27.90 16.84 7.60
N ASP A 48 28.04 18.17 7.69
CA ASP A 48 29.25 18.88 7.25
C ASP A 48 30.48 18.52 8.09
N ALA A 49 30.27 18.06 9.33
CA ALA A 49 31.34 17.58 10.21
C ALA A 49 31.67 16.10 9.99
N VAL A 50 30.68 15.28 9.60
CA VAL A 50 30.81 13.82 9.48
C VAL A 50 31.31 13.40 8.11
N MET A 51 30.69 13.90 7.04
CA MET A 51 30.89 13.41 5.67
C MET A 51 32.36 13.46 5.20
N PRO A 52 33.16 14.50 5.52
CA PRO A 52 34.57 14.52 5.12
C PRO A 52 35.39 13.33 5.64
N TYR A 53 35.13 12.88 6.88
CA TYR A 53 35.83 11.72 7.45
C TYR A 53 35.44 10.43 6.76
N LEU A 54 34.14 10.25 6.48
CA LEU A 54 33.65 9.07 5.80
C LEU A 54 34.24 8.96 4.38
N LYS A 55 34.24 10.06 3.62
CA LYS A 55 34.85 10.10 2.29
C LYS A 55 36.36 9.84 2.34
N ALA A 56 37.06 10.39 3.33
CA ALA A 56 38.48 10.14 3.51
C ALA A 56 38.78 8.66 3.76
N ILE A 57 37.96 7.96 4.56
CA ILE A 57 38.09 6.52 4.74
C ILE A 57 37.80 5.79 3.42
N LEU A 58 36.70 6.13 2.74
CA LEU A 58 36.29 5.49 1.49
C LEU A 58 37.39 5.57 0.41
N LEU A 59 38.05 6.73 0.30
CA LEU A 59 39.08 7.01 -0.70
C LEU A 59 40.45 6.39 -0.36
N ASN A 60 40.83 6.34 0.92
CA ASN A 60 42.18 5.96 1.32
C ASN A 60 42.31 4.51 1.82
N ALA A 61 41.21 3.86 2.22
CA ALA A 61 41.20 2.49 2.73
C ALA A 61 41.25 1.44 1.60
N THR A 62 42.26 1.52 0.71
CA THR A 62 42.35 0.67 -0.49
C THR A 62 43.06 -0.67 -0.26
N ASP A 63 43.77 -0.83 0.85
CA ASP A 63 44.49 -2.06 1.17
C ASP A 63 43.57 -3.22 1.53
N LYS A 64 43.98 -4.47 1.24
CA LYS A 64 43.19 -5.68 1.54
C LYS A 64 42.76 -5.77 3.02
N SER A 65 43.61 -5.37 3.96
CA SER A 65 43.28 -5.38 5.40
C SER A 65 42.16 -4.40 5.78
N ASN A 66 41.92 -3.38 4.95
CA ASN A 66 40.96 -2.30 5.22
C ASN A 66 39.65 -2.45 4.43
N ARG A 67 39.43 -3.58 3.73
CA ARG A 67 38.20 -3.84 2.94
C ARG A 67 36.93 -3.64 3.74
N MET A 68 36.86 -4.23 4.94
CA MET A 68 35.71 -4.10 5.84
C MET A 68 35.49 -2.67 6.31
N LEU A 69 36.57 -1.97 6.69
CA LEU A 69 36.51 -0.55 7.06
C LEU A 69 35.95 0.31 5.93
N ARG A 70 36.41 0.08 4.69
CA ARG A 70 35.92 0.77 3.50
C ARG A 70 34.44 0.45 3.22
N ALA A 71 34.05 -0.82 3.32
CA ALA A 71 32.68 -1.29 3.13
C ALA A 71 31.71 -0.64 4.14
N LYS A 72 32.08 -0.61 5.43
CA LYS A 72 31.31 0.08 6.47
C LYS A 72 31.24 1.59 6.29
N SER A 73 32.31 2.20 5.77
CA SER A 73 32.30 3.64 5.46
C SER A 73 31.33 3.94 4.32
N MET A 74 31.33 3.12 3.29
CA MET A 74 30.40 3.20 2.16
C MET A 74 28.94 3.09 2.60
N GLU A 75 28.62 2.10 3.43
CA GLU A 75 27.29 1.97 4.02
C GLU A 75 26.92 3.21 4.84
N CYS A 76 27.81 3.66 5.73
CA CYS A 76 27.57 4.84 6.57
C CYS A 76 27.30 6.08 5.72
N ILE A 77 28.07 6.31 4.64
CA ILE A 77 27.84 7.40 3.68
C ILE A 77 26.44 7.31 3.08
N SER A 78 26.04 6.13 2.61
CA SER A 78 24.74 5.93 1.94
C SER A 78 23.56 6.18 2.90
N LEU A 79 23.66 5.74 4.16
CA LEU A 79 22.63 5.97 5.20
C LEU A 79 22.60 7.43 5.67
N VAL A 80 23.77 8.06 5.83
CA VAL A 80 23.83 9.51 6.11
C VAL A 80 23.20 10.30 4.97
N GLY A 81 23.49 9.94 3.71
CA GLY A 81 22.89 10.56 2.52
C GLY A 81 21.37 10.45 2.50
N MET A 82 20.84 9.26 2.83
CA MET A 82 19.40 9.03 3.01
C MET A 82 18.79 9.93 4.08
N ALA A 83 19.42 9.99 5.27
CA ALA A 83 18.90 10.76 6.41
C ALA A 83 18.86 12.27 6.15
N VAL A 84 19.84 12.83 5.43
CA VAL A 84 19.90 14.28 5.16
C VAL A 84 19.17 14.71 3.91
N GLY A 85 18.83 13.76 3.04
CA GLY A 85 18.12 14.00 1.79
C GLY A 85 19.00 14.43 0.61
N LYS A 86 18.42 14.30 -0.59
CA LYS A 86 19.07 14.53 -1.90
C LYS A 86 19.81 15.85 -1.98
N GLU A 87 19.17 16.96 -1.62
CA GLU A 87 19.70 18.31 -1.86
C GLU A 87 21.02 18.55 -1.12
N LYS A 88 21.15 18.06 0.12
CA LYS A 88 22.40 18.18 0.89
C LYS A 88 23.46 17.19 0.39
N PHE A 89 23.05 15.98 0.00
CA PHE A 89 23.97 14.89 -0.33
C PHE A 89 24.48 14.90 -1.78
N ARG A 90 23.80 15.58 -2.71
CA ARG A 90 23.97 15.47 -4.17
C ARG A 90 25.42 15.54 -4.66
N ASP A 91 26.19 16.53 -4.22
CA ASP A 91 27.55 16.75 -4.74
C ASP A 91 28.56 15.75 -4.18
N ASP A 92 28.37 15.33 -2.93
CA ASP A 92 29.18 14.26 -2.33
C ASP A 92 28.80 12.89 -2.90
N ALA A 93 27.53 12.67 -3.23
CA ALA A 93 27.07 11.44 -3.86
C ALA A 93 27.77 11.16 -5.20
N LYS A 94 28.03 12.20 -6.00
CA LYS A 94 28.79 12.07 -7.27
C LYS A 94 30.19 11.51 -7.03
N GLN A 95 30.91 12.07 -6.06
CA GLN A 95 32.26 11.59 -5.69
C GLN A 95 32.21 10.14 -5.18
N VAL A 96 31.21 9.81 -4.36
CA VAL A 96 31.02 8.46 -3.84
C VAL A 96 30.76 7.48 -4.98
N MET A 97 29.87 7.83 -5.91
CA MET A 97 29.56 6.98 -7.07
C MET A 97 30.74 6.78 -8.00
N GLU A 98 31.60 7.79 -8.23
CA GLU A 98 32.85 7.62 -8.99
C GLU A 98 33.78 6.57 -8.36
N VAL A 99 33.86 6.55 -7.01
CA VAL A 99 34.62 5.52 -6.29
C VAL A 99 33.97 4.15 -6.48
N LEU A 100 32.65 4.04 -6.33
CA LEU A 100 31.93 2.77 -6.51
C LEU A 100 32.10 2.20 -7.91
N MET A 101 31.99 3.03 -8.95
CA MET A 101 32.22 2.63 -10.34
C MET A 101 33.64 2.07 -10.54
N THR A 102 34.64 2.70 -9.91
CA THR A 102 36.04 2.25 -9.96
C THR A 102 36.21 0.90 -9.26
N LEU A 103 35.58 0.71 -8.10
CA LEU A 103 35.61 -0.56 -7.36
C LEU A 103 34.90 -1.68 -8.12
N GLN A 104 33.76 -1.38 -8.75
CA GLN A 104 33.01 -2.36 -9.51
C GLN A 104 33.72 -2.80 -10.79
N GLY A 105 34.53 -1.92 -11.40
CA GLY A 105 35.40 -2.26 -12.52
C GLY A 105 36.68 -3.00 -12.12
N SER A 106 36.97 -3.16 -10.83
CA SER A 106 38.11 -3.94 -10.34
C SER A 106 37.72 -5.41 -10.13
N GLU A 107 38.62 -6.34 -10.45
CA GLU A 107 38.43 -7.76 -10.12
C GLU A 107 38.54 -7.94 -8.59
N LEU A 108 37.40 -7.81 -7.91
CA LEU A 108 37.27 -8.19 -6.51
C LEU A 108 37.19 -9.72 -6.40
N GLU A 109 37.77 -10.26 -5.33
CA GLU A 109 37.63 -11.69 -5.02
C GLU A 109 36.15 -11.98 -4.71
N THR A 110 35.65 -13.15 -5.10
CA THR A 110 34.21 -13.49 -4.98
C THR A 110 33.69 -13.51 -3.54
N ASP A 111 34.58 -13.68 -2.56
CA ASP A 111 34.32 -13.64 -1.12
C ASP A 111 34.61 -12.25 -0.49
N ASP A 112 34.91 -11.22 -1.29
CA ASP A 112 35.19 -9.88 -0.77
C ASP A 112 33.91 -9.25 -0.20
N PRO A 113 33.86 -8.94 1.12
CA PRO A 113 32.67 -8.36 1.75
C PRO A 113 32.29 -7.00 1.16
N THR A 114 33.19 -6.32 0.46
CA THR A 114 32.86 -5.04 -0.23
C THR A 114 31.74 -5.22 -1.25
N ILE A 115 31.58 -6.41 -1.85
CA ILE A 115 30.57 -6.66 -2.90
C ILE A 115 29.16 -6.47 -2.35
N SER A 116 28.82 -7.13 -1.23
CA SER A 116 27.47 -7.05 -0.65
C SER A 116 27.12 -5.65 -0.15
N TYR A 117 28.07 -4.98 0.50
CA TYR A 117 27.91 -3.59 0.95
C TYR A 117 27.75 -2.62 -0.23
N MET A 118 28.46 -2.85 -1.34
CA MET A 118 28.35 -2.03 -2.54
C MET A 118 26.98 -2.16 -3.19
N LEU A 119 26.44 -3.38 -3.29
CA LEU A 119 25.08 -3.61 -3.78
C LEU A 119 24.05 -2.85 -2.94
N GLN A 120 24.09 -2.99 -1.60
CA GLN A 120 23.18 -2.25 -0.73
C GLN A 120 23.36 -0.73 -0.79
N ALA A 121 24.60 -0.26 -0.91
CA ALA A 121 24.89 1.16 -1.07
C ALA A 121 24.28 1.70 -2.37
N TRP A 122 24.38 0.97 -3.49
CA TRP A 122 23.75 1.38 -4.74
C TRP A 122 22.24 1.53 -4.63
N ALA A 123 21.54 0.63 -3.94
CA ALA A 123 20.10 0.74 -3.68
C ALA A 123 19.76 2.03 -2.91
N ARG A 124 20.48 2.31 -1.82
CA ARG A 124 20.29 3.53 -1.01
C ARG A 124 20.62 4.80 -1.78
N LEU A 125 21.67 4.78 -2.61
CA LEU A 125 22.02 5.91 -3.47
C LEU A 125 20.96 6.17 -4.54
N CYS A 126 20.41 5.12 -5.15
CA CYS A 126 19.30 5.23 -6.09
C CYS A 126 18.06 5.86 -5.42
N LYS A 127 17.67 5.36 -4.24
CA LYS A 127 16.55 5.89 -3.45
C LYS A 127 16.75 7.36 -3.06
N CYS A 128 17.96 7.74 -2.67
CA CYS A 128 18.27 9.12 -2.31
C CYS A 128 18.25 10.07 -3.53
N LEU A 129 18.89 9.67 -4.63
CA LEU A 129 19.12 10.54 -5.80
C LEU A 129 17.96 10.53 -6.81
N ARG A 130 17.20 9.43 -6.86
CA ARG A 130 16.12 9.17 -7.81
C ARG A 130 16.61 9.39 -9.25
N GLN A 131 15.93 10.24 -10.03
CA GLN A 131 16.27 10.56 -11.43
C GLN A 131 17.75 10.97 -11.65
N ASP A 132 18.44 11.52 -10.65
CA ASP A 132 19.87 11.89 -10.78
C ASP A 132 20.80 10.67 -10.81
N PHE A 133 20.27 9.48 -10.52
CA PHE A 133 20.97 8.20 -10.57
C PHE A 133 21.03 7.59 -11.99
N LEU A 134 20.18 8.07 -12.92
CA LEU A 134 20.10 7.52 -14.28
C LEU A 134 21.44 7.42 -15.04
N PRO A 135 22.38 8.39 -14.93
CA PRO A 135 23.67 8.30 -15.61
C PRO A 135 24.53 7.08 -15.20
N TYR A 136 24.24 6.47 -14.06
CA TYR A 136 25.02 5.35 -13.48
C TYR A 136 24.43 3.98 -13.82
N MET A 137 23.21 3.93 -14.37
CA MET A 137 22.47 2.70 -14.66
C MET A 137 23.24 1.73 -15.56
N SER A 138 23.98 2.24 -16.55
CA SER A 138 24.76 1.40 -17.46
C SER A 138 25.88 0.61 -16.78
N VAL A 139 26.33 1.04 -15.60
CA VAL A 139 27.36 0.33 -14.82
C VAL A 139 26.73 -0.64 -13.83
N VAL A 140 25.63 -0.26 -13.18
CA VAL A 140 25.03 -1.06 -12.10
C VAL A 140 24.11 -2.17 -12.61
N MET A 141 23.46 -1.99 -13.77
CA MET A 141 22.48 -2.96 -14.27
C MET A 141 23.07 -4.29 -14.75
N PRO A 142 24.17 -4.33 -15.52
CA PRO A 142 24.72 -5.60 -16.01
C PRO A 142 25.07 -6.62 -14.91
N PRO A 143 25.80 -6.27 -13.83
CA PRO A 143 26.11 -7.23 -12.77
C PRO A 143 24.85 -7.65 -11.98
N LEU A 144 23.88 -6.76 -11.78
CA LEU A 144 22.62 -7.12 -11.13
C LEU A 144 21.82 -8.13 -11.95
N LEU A 145 21.73 -7.93 -13.27
CA LEU A 145 21.07 -8.89 -14.16
C LEU A 145 21.80 -10.24 -14.16
N GLN A 146 23.13 -10.25 -14.07
CA GLN A 146 23.91 -11.48 -13.95
C GLN A 146 23.57 -12.23 -12.64
N SER A 147 23.60 -11.54 -11.49
CA SER A 147 23.25 -12.15 -10.20
C SER A 147 21.80 -12.62 -10.15
N ALA A 148 20.86 -11.83 -10.69
CA ALA A 148 19.45 -12.21 -10.80
C ALA A 148 19.21 -13.42 -11.72
N GLN A 149 20.15 -13.74 -12.62
CA GLN A 149 20.09 -14.90 -13.52
C GLN A 149 20.88 -16.11 -13.01
N LEU A 150 21.49 -16.04 -11.82
CA LEU A 150 22.15 -17.20 -11.20
C LEU A 150 21.18 -18.37 -11.11
N LYS A 151 21.70 -19.55 -11.47
CA LYS A 151 20.96 -20.81 -11.37
C LYS A 151 21.14 -21.39 -9.97
N PRO A 152 20.09 -22.00 -9.40
CA PRO A 152 20.23 -22.70 -8.13
C PRO A 152 21.26 -23.83 -8.31
N ASP A 153 22.17 -23.94 -7.35
CA ASP A 153 23.10 -25.06 -7.27
C ASP A 153 22.41 -26.17 -6.47
N VAL A 154 21.96 -27.21 -7.18
CA VAL A 154 21.14 -28.29 -6.64
C VAL A 154 21.87 -29.60 -6.77
N THR A 155 22.12 -30.25 -5.65
CA THR A 155 22.73 -31.58 -5.56
C THR A 155 21.67 -32.58 -5.11
N ILE A 156 21.52 -33.71 -5.81
CA ILE A 156 20.54 -34.74 -5.44
C ILE A 156 21.29 -36.01 -5.07
N THR A 157 21.09 -36.52 -3.85
CA THR A 157 21.71 -37.75 -3.35
C THR A 157 20.65 -38.68 -2.77
N SER A 158 21.02 -39.94 -2.52
CA SER A 158 20.12 -40.91 -1.87
C SER A 158 20.30 -40.86 -0.36
N ALA A 159 19.21 -40.90 0.40
CA ALA A 159 19.27 -40.89 1.86
C ALA A 159 20.01 -42.15 2.38
N GLY A 160 21.08 -41.95 3.16
CA GLY A 160 21.86 -43.05 3.76
C GLY A 160 22.97 -43.66 2.89
N SER A 161 23.37 -43.03 1.78
CA SER A 161 24.58 -43.41 1.01
C SER A 161 25.87 -42.83 1.60
N GLU A 162 27.04 -43.27 1.13
CA GLU A 162 28.33 -42.62 1.47
C GLU A 162 28.40 -41.17 0.95
N ASP A 163 27.67 -40.86 -0.14
CA ASP A 163 27.51 -39.51 -0.68
C ASP A 163 26.33 -38.73 -0.04
N ASP A 164 25.90 -39.08 1.18
CA ASP A 164 24.82 -38.34 1.88
C ASP A 164 25.27 -36.90 2.18
N ILE A 165 24.43 -35.91 1.84
CA ILE A 165 24.76 -34.48 1.92
C ILE A 165 24.95 -34.04 3.38
N ASP A 166 24.30 -34.72 4.32
CA ASP A 166 24.47 -34.47 5.76
C ASP A 166 25.88 -34.82 6.27
N GLN A 167 26.72 -35.46 5.44
CA GLN A 167 28.14 -35.70 5.73
C GLN A 167 29.06 -34.57 5.23
N SER A 168 28.51 -33.55 4.55
CA SER A 168 29.29 -32.38 4.12
C SER A 168 29.37 -31.33 5.24
N ASP A 169 30.56 -30.78 5.47
CA ASP A 169 30.80 -29.69 6.43
C ASP A 169 30.43 -28.30 5.86
N ASP A 170 29.75 -28.22 4.71
CA ASP A 170 29.39 -26.95 4.07
C ASP A 170 28.09 -26.39 4.68
N GLU A 171 28.24 -25.50 5.65
CA GLU A 171 27.12 -24.78 6.30
C GLU A 171 26.24 -23.97 5.33
N SER A 172 26.68 -23.76 4.07
CA SER A 172 25.91 -23.05 3.05
C SER A 172 24.96 -23.93 2.23
N ILE A 173 24.86 -25.23 2.54
CA ILE A 173 23.97 -26.17 1.86
C ILE A 173 22.82 -26.58 2.79
N GLU A 174 21.60 -26.27 2.38
CA GLU A 174 20.39 -26.76 3.04
C GLU A 174 19.86 -28.03 2.36
N THR A 175 19.50 -29.04 3.16
CA THR A 175 19.05 -30.34 2.66
C THR A 175 17.55 -30.53 2.87
N ILE A 176 16.82 -30.73 1.77
CA ILE A 176 15.41 -31.12 1.77
C ILE A 176 15.31 -32.62 1.49
N THR A 177 14.61 -33.37 2.34
CA THR A 177 14.38 -34.81 2.12
C THR A 177 13.03 -35.03 1.44
N LEU A 178 13.04 -35.66 0.26
CA LEU A 178 11.85 -36.03 -0.50
C LEU A 178 11.85 -37.54 -0.76
N GLY A 179 11.22 -38.31 0.12
CA GLY A 179 11.19 -39.76 0.04
C GLY A 179 12.56 -40.39 0.30
N ASP A 180 13.11 -41.11 -0.68
CA ASP A 180 14.44 -41.75 -0.64
C ASP A 180 15.57 -40.84 -1.15
N LYS A 181 15.23 -39.61 -1.57
CA LYS A 181 16.18 -38.63 -2.09
C LYS A 181 16.36 -37.45 -1.13
N LYS A 182 17.57 -36.94 -1.08
CA LYS A 182 17.94 -35.69 -0.44
C LYS A 182 18.37 -34.69 -1.50
N ILE A 183 17.88 -33.46 -1.38
CA ILE A 183 18.13 -32.35 -2.29
C ILE A 183 18.90 -31.30 -1.48
N GLY A 184 20.19 -31.14 -1.77
CA GLY A 184 21.04 -30.10 -1.22
C GLY A 184 20.97 -28.85 -2.10
N ILE A 185 20.70 -27.70 -1.49
CA ILE A 185 20.58 -26.43 -2.16
C ILE A 185 21.58 -25.46 -1.54
N LYS A 186 22.44 -24.85 -2.38
CA LYS A 186 23.38 -23.84 -1.90
C LYS A 186 22.68 -22.49 -1.66
N THR A 187 22.44 -22.15 -0.40
CA THR A 187 21.67 -20.96 0.01
C THR A 187 22.36 -19.65 -0.36
N SER A 188 23.68 -19.56 -0.22
CA SER A 188 24.45 -18.34 -0.55
C SER A 188 24.24 -17.81 -1.97
N VAL A 189 24.07 -18.70 -2.96
CA VAL A 189 23.77 -18.31 -4.35
C VAL A 189 22.36 -17.72 -4.47
N LEU A 190 21.43 -18.23 -3.68
CA LEU A 190 20.04 -17.78 -3.67
C LEU A 190 19.86 -16.46 -2.94
N GLU A 191 20.62 -16.22 -1.88
CA GLU A 191 20.66 -14.92 -1.19
C GLU A 191 21.19 -13.81 -2.10
N GLU A 192 22.25 -14.08 -2.87
CA GLU A 192 22.77 -13.13 -3.87
C GLU A 192 21.71 -12.83 -4.93
N LYS A 193 21.05 -13.87 -5.45
CA LYS A 193 19.96 -13.75 -6.42
C LYS A 193 18.79 -12.94 -5.87
N ALA A 194 18.36 -13.21 -4.63
CA ALA A 194 17.28 -12.49 -3.96
C ALA A 194 17.62 -11.00 -3.80
N THR A 195 18.85 -10.71 -3.35
CA THR A 195 19.36 -9.34 -3.23
C THR A 195 19.32 -8.61 -4.58
N ALA A 196 19.78 -9.26 -5.64
CA ALA A 196 19.76 -8.67 -6.98
C ALA A 196 18.32 -8.40 -7.49
N CYS A 197 17.39 -9.32 -7.26
CA CYS A 197 15.98 -9.14 -7.64
C CYS A 197 15.33 -7.98 -6.87
N ASN A 198 15.59 -7.90 -5.54
CA ASN A 198 15.12 -6.80 -4.71
C ASN A 198 15.66 -5.46 -5.20
N MET A 199 16.94 -5.40 -5.59
CA MET A 199 17.52 -4.18 -6.15
C MET A 199 16.90 -3.76 -7.48
N LEU A 200 16.63 -4.71 -8.38
CA LEU A 200 15.94 -4.43 -9.64
C LEU A 200 14.54 -3.86 -9.39
N CYS A 201 13.81 -4.40 -8.40
CA CYS A 201 12.53 -3.86 -7.95
C CYS A 201 12.67 -2.42 -7.42
N CYS A 202 13.60 -2.19 -6.49
CA CYS A 202 13.84 -0.84 -5.93
C CYS A 202 14.20 0.18 -7.00
N TYR A 203 14.98 -0.21 -8.01
CA TYR A 203 15.31 0.70 -9.11
C TYR A 203 14.11 1.04 -9.97
N ALA A 204 13.21 0.09 -10.22
CA ALA A 204 11.98 0.36 -10.95
C ALA A 204 11.09 1.37 -10.19
N ASP A 205 10.87 1.15 -8.88
CA ASP A 205 10.07 2.05 -8.04
C ASP A 205 10.67 3.48 -7.94
N GLU A 206 11.96 3.59 -7.63
CA GLU A 206 12.59 4.89 -7.36
C GLU A 206 12.88 5.69 -8.65
N LEU A 207 13.18 5.02 -9.77
CA LEU A 207 13.49 5.66 -11.05
C LEU A 207 12.27 5.84 -11.95
N LYS A 208 11.14 5.17 -11.69
CA LYS A 208 9.88 5.38 -12.38
C LYS A 208 10.05 5.38 -13.90
N GLU A 209 9.64 6.44 -14.60
CA GLU A 209 9.79 6.56 -16.05
C GLU A 209 11.24 6.37 -16.55
N GLY A 210 12.24 6.70 -15.74
CA GLY A 210 13.64 6.56 -16.08
C GLY A 210 14.14 5.12 -16.12
N PHE A 211 13.40 4.19 -15.50
CA PHE A 211 13.71 2.75 -15.56
C PHE A 211 13.29 2.11 -16.89
N TYR A 212 12.42 2.77 -17.65
CA TYR A 212 11.87 2.29 -18.92
C TYR A 212 12.86 1.60 -19.87
N PRO A 213 14.08 2.12 -20.13
CA PRO A 213 15.02 1.50 -21.06
C PRO A 213 15.49 0.10 -20.66
N TRP A 214 15.28 -0.31 -19.41
CA TRP A 214 15.74 -1.58 -18.84
C TRP A 214 14.66 -2.65 -18.77
N ILE A 215 13.39 -2.29 -18.96
CA ILE A 215 12.25 -3.20 -18.80
C ILE A 215 12.39 -4.44 -19.68
N ASP A 216 12.81 -4.27 -20.95
CA ASP A 216 12.96 -5.40 -21.88
C ASP A 216 14.04 -6.41 -21.48
N GLN A 217 14.99 -6.04 -20.62
CA GLN A 217 16.00 -6.96 -20.06
C GLN A 217 15.56 -7.53 -18.69
N VAL A 218 14.87 -6.72 -17.90
CA VAL A 218 14.48 -7.04 -16.53
C VAL A 218 13.24 -7.93 -16.50
N ALA A 219 12.21 -7.63 -17.29
CA ALA A 219 10.96 -8.40 -17.28
C ALA A 219 11.18 -9.88 -17.64
N PRO A 220 11.95 -10.24 -18.69
CA PRO A 220 12.24 -11.66 -18.98
C PRO A 220 13.09 -12.35 -17.91
N THR A 221 13.81 -11.57 -17.09
CA THR A 221 14.61 -12.08 -15.97
C THR A 221 13.73 -12.35 -14.75
N LEU A 222 12.84 -11.42 -14.39
CA LEU A 222 12.05 -11.49 -13.14
C LEU A 222 10.74 -12.28 -13.27
N VAL A 223 10.03 -12.20 -14.41
CA VAL A 223 8.73 -12.89 -14.57
C VAL A 223 8.83 -14.41 -14.34
N PRO A 224 9.85 -15.13 -14.84
CA PRO A 224 9.99 -16.56 -14.53
C PRO A 224 10.24 -16.84 -13.04
N LEU A 225 10.75 -15.86 -12.29
CA LEU A 225 11.08 -16.01 -10.88
C LEU A 225 9.86 -15.98 -9.95
N LEU A 226 8.70 -15.57 -10.44
CA LEU A 226 7.42 -15.74 -9.74
C LEU A 226 7.17 -17.20 -9.34
N LYS A 227 7.69 -18.15 -10.13
CA LYS A 227 7.58 -19.61 -9.90
C LYS A 227 8.88 -20.24 -9.43
N PHE A 228 9.78 -19.45 -8.82
CA PHE A 228 11.06 -19.92 -8.30
C PHE A 228 10.92 -20.47 -6.87
N TYR A 229 10.35 -21.67 -6.74
CA TYR A 229 10.04 -22.29 -5.44
C TYR A 229 11.26 -22.75 -4.61
N PHE A 230 12.48 -22.37 -5.01
CA PHE A 230 13.70 -22.67 -4.24
C PHE A 230 13.99 -21.62 -3.17
N HIS A 231 13.41 -20.41 -3.28
CA HIS A 231 13.68 -19.32 -2.33
C HIS A 231 12.51 -18.33 -2.29
N GLU A 232 11.96 -18.10 -1.10
CA GLU A 232 10.83 -17.19 -0.90
C GLU A 232 11.15 -15.74 -1.26
N GLU A 233 12.28 -15.20 -0.80
CA GLU A 233 12.64 -13.79 -1.07
C GLU A 233 12.81 -13.48 -2.56
N VAL A 234 13.25 -14.46 -3.35
CA VAL A 234 13.33 -14.30 -4.82
C VAL A 234 11.94 -14.14 -5.41
N ARG A 235 10.95 -14.92 -4.94
CA ARG A 235 9.56 -14.81 -5.37
C ARG A 235 8.96 -13.49 -4.92
N ARG A 236 9.11 -13.09 -3.65
CA ARG A 236 8.63 -11.79 -3.12
C ARG A 236 9.19 -10.61 -3.91
N ALA A 237 10.49 -10.63 -4.21
CA ALA A 237 11.13 -9.61 -5.03
C ALA A 237 10.54 -9.56 -6.45
N ALA A 238 10.31 -10.72 -7.06
CA ALA A 238 9.71 -10.80 -8.39
C ALA A 238 8.27 -10.28 -8.38
N VAL A 239 7.45 -10.67 -7.40
CA VAL A 239 6.07 -10.21 -7.22
C VAL A 239 6.01 -8.68 -7.10
N SER A 240 6.83 -8.11 -6.20
CA SER A 240 6.89 -6.67 -5.96
C SER A 240 7.34 -5.89 -7.21
N ALA A 241 8.18 -6.49 -8.06
CA ALA A 241 8.68 -5.82 -9.27
C ALA A 241 7.63 -5.70 -10.38
N MET A 242 6.64 -6.60 -10.44
CA MET A 242 5.66 -6.66 -11.53
C MET A 242 4.89 -5.34 -11.74
N PRO A 243 4.22 -4.77 -10.72
CA PRO A 243 3.55 -3.48 -10.87
C PRO A 243 4.53 -2.34 -11.20
N GLU A 244 5.73 -2.36 -10.64
CA GLU A 244 6.73 -1.30 -10.89
C GLU A 244 7.22 -1.27 -12.35
N LEU A 245 7.36 -2.43 -12.99
CA LEU A 245 7.70 -2.51 -14.41
C LEU A 245 6.58 -1.91 -15.28
N LEU A 246 5.32 -2.25 -15.02
CA LEU A 246 4.17 -1.68 -15.72
C LEU A 246 4.05 -0.17 -15.49
N ARG A 247 4.21 0.27 -14.24
CA ARG A 247 4.15 1.68 -13.83
C ARG A 247 5.24 2.50 -14.50
N SER A 248 6.47 1.98 -14.53
CA SER A 248 7.60 2.61 -15.22
C SER A 248 7.33 2.78 -16.71
N ALA A 249 6.78 1.76 -17.38
CA ALA A 249 6.40 1.83 -18.78
C ALA A 249 5.29 2.86 -19.04
N LYS A 250 4.22 2.85 -18.23
CA LYS A 250 3.10 3.78 -18.37
C LYS A 250 3.53 5.24 -18.17
N LEU A 251 4.30 5.51 -17.12
CA LEU A 251 4.81 6.86 -16.83
C LEU A 251 5.75 7.37 -17.93
N ALA A 252 6.58 6.51 -18.51
CA ALA A 252 7.46 6.89 -19.61
C ALA A 252 6.68 7.29 -20.87
N ILE A 253 5.55 6.64 -21.15
CA ILE A 253 4.66 7.01 -22.25
C ILE A 253 3.94 8.32 -21.95
N GLU A 254 3.35 8.47 -20.77
CA GLU A 254 2.64 9.69 -20.35
C GLU A 254 3.54 10.93 -20.36
N LYS A 255 4.83 10.77 -20.03
CA LYS A 255 5.84 11.83 -20.05
C LYS A 255 6.54 12.01 -21.41
N GLY A 256 6.18 11.23 -22.43
CA GLY A 256 6.74 11.32 -23.78
C GLY A 256 8.20 10.87 -23.90
N GLN A 257 8.70 10.06 -22.96
CA GLN A 257 10.06 9.52 -22.95
C GLN A 257 10.20 8.21 -23.73
N ALA A 258 9.08 7.54 -24.04
CA ALA A 258 9.03 6.23 -24.70
C ALA A 258 9.38 6.21 -26.22
N GLN A 259 10.00 7.26 -26.76
CA GLN A 259 10.50 7.37 -28.15
C GLN A 259 9.63 6.73 -29.26
N GLY A 260 8.31 6.92 -29.21
CA GLY A 260 7.37 6.45 -30.24
C GLY A 260 6.62 5.16 -29.92
N LEU A 261 6.89 4.52 -28.78
CA LEU A 261 6.02 3.48 -28.22
C LEU A 261 4.80 4.13 -27.55
N ASN A 262 3.65 3.47 -27.69
CA ASN A 262 2.35 3.95 -27.22
C ASN A 262 1.75 2.91 -26.25
N GLU A 263 0.48 3.08 -25.91
CA GLU A 263 -0.27 2.16 -25.03
C GLU A 263 -0.17 0.67 -25.43
N SER A 264 0.16 0.35 -26.69
CA SER A 264 0.37 -1.04 -27.11
C SER A 264 1.54 -1.72 -26.41
N TYR A 265 2.57 -0.97 -26.01
CA TYR A 265 3.71 -1.54 -25.27
C TYR A 265 3.30 -1.93 -23.84
N VAL A 266 2.56 -1.05 -23.15
CA VAL A 266 1.99 -1.35 -21.82
C VAL A 266 1.07 -2.56 -21.93
N LYS A 267 0.26 -2.64 -22.98
CA LYS A 267 -0.56 -3.84 -23.24
C LYS A 267 0.28 -5.10 -23.43
N GLN A 268 1.35 -5.07 -24.25
CA GLN A 268 2.21 -6.25 -24.43
C GLN A 268 2.87 -6.69 -23.12
N LEU A 269 3.28 -5.73 -22.29
CA LEU A 269 3.87 -6.00 -21.00
C LEU A 269 2.83 -6.58 -20.02
N SER A 270 1.60 -6.06 -20.01
CA SER A 270 0.50 -6.63 -19.21
C SER A 270 0.12 -8.03 -19.68
N ASP A 271 0.11 -8.27 -20.99
CA ASP A 271 -0.16 -9.56 -21.61
C ASP A 271 0.94 -10.61 -21.29
N TYR A 272 2.13 -10.16 -20.86
CA TYR A 272 3.20 -11.02 -20.39
C TYR A 272 3.17 -11.24 -18.86
N ILE A 273 2.98 -10.17 -18.09
CA ILE A 273 3.09 -10.18 -16.62
C ILE A 273 1.86 -10.81 -15.96
N ILE A 274 0.65 -10.38 -16.33
CA ILE A 274 -0.57 -10.76 -15.59
C ILE A 274 -0.85 -12.26 -15.69
N PRO A 275 -0.79 -12.92 -16.86
CA PRO A 275 -0.97 -14.37 -16.93
C PRO A 275 0.07 -15.14 -16.12
N ALA A 276 1.32 -14.64 -16.06
CA ALA A 276 2.37 -15.29 -15.27
C ALA A 276 2.14 -15.13 -13.76
N LEU A 277 1.66 -13.97 -13.30
CA LEU A 277 1.23 -13.75 -11.92
C LEU A 277 0.07 -14.67 -11.54
N VAL A 278 -0.97 -14.75 -12.38
CA VAL A 278 -2.14 -15.63 -12.13
C VAL A 278 -1.70 -17.10 -12.06
N GLU A 279 -0.82 -17.56 -12.96
CA GLU A 279 -0.32 -18.94 -12.90
C GLU A 279 0.55 -19.22 -11.66
N ALA A 280 1.31 -18.22 -11.20
CA ALA A 280 2.11 -18.33 -9.98
C ALA A 280 1.21 -18.36 -8.73
N LEU A 281 0.21 -17.48 -8.68
CA LEU A 281 -0.79 -17.39 -7.63
C LEU A 281 -1.50 -18.74 -7.40
N HIS A 282 -1.84 -19.45 -8.47
CA HIS A 282 -2.48 -20.77 -8.41
C HIS A 282 -1.65 -21.86 -7.71
N LYS A 283 -0.32 -21.72 -7.70
CA LYS A 283 0.62 -22.74 -7.22
C LYS A 283 1.41 -22.28 -6.00
N GLU A 284 1.08 -21.10 -5.45
CA GLU A 284 1.81 -20.51 -4.35
C GLU A 284 1.52 -21.27 -3.04
N PRO A 285 2.54 -21.89 -2.40
CA PRO A 285 2.35 -22.59 -1.12
C PRO A 285 2.21 -21.65 0.08
N GLU A 286 2.82 -20.46 0.06
CA GLU A 286 2.91 -19.60 1.25
C GLU A 286 1.81 -18.53 1.25
N THR A 287 0.95 -18.56 2.27
CA THR A 287 -0.21 -17.64 2.41
C THR A 287 0.19 -16.17 2.35
N GLU A 288 1.33 -15.80 2.95
CA GLU A 288 1.81 -14.41 2.97
C GLU A 288 2.27 -13.93 1.57
N ILE A 289 2.95 -14.80 0.81
CA ILE A 289 3.33 -14.50 -0.57
C ILE A 289 2.08 -14.45 -1.44
N TRP A 290 1.08 -15.27 -1.13
CA TRP A 290 -0.18 -15.30 -1.84
C TRP A 290 -0.96 -13.98 -1.71
N ALA A 291 -1.03 -13.42 -0.50
CA ALA A 291 -1.56 -12.07 -0.28
C ALA A 291 -0.76 -11.02 -1.07
N SER A 292 0.58 -11.09 -1.02
CA SER A 292 1.45 -10.18 -1.79
C SER A 292 1.23 -10.29 -3.31
N MET A 293 0.94 -11.49 -3.83
CA MET A 293 0.64 -11.71 -5.24
C MET A 293 -0.72 -11.14 -5.64
N LEU A 294 -1.73 -11.23 -4.77
CA LEU A 294 -3.05 -10.62 -5.00
C LEU A 294 -2.95 -9.09 -5.04
N ASP A 295 -2.19 -8.49 -4.12
CA ASP A 295 -1.94 -7.04 -4.11
C ASP A 295 -1.20 -6.59 -5.38
N ALA A 296 -0.10 -7.26 -5.73
CA ALA A 296 0.64 -6.97 -6.95
C ALA A 296 -0.24 -7.13 -8.21
N LEU A 297 -1.11 -8.13 -8.25
CA LEU A 297 -2.08 -8.32 -9.34
C LEU A 297 -3.11 -7.18 -9.38
N ASN A 298 -3.63 -6.76 -8.23
CA ASN A 298 -4.54 -5.62 -8.10
C ASN A 298 -3.88 -4.33 -8.63
N GLU A 299 -2.65 -4.03 -8.22
CA GLU A 299 -1.88 -2.89 -8.72
C GLU A 299 -1.64 -2.97 -10.24
N CYS A 300 -1.29 -4.15 -10.75
CA CYS A 300 -1.12 -4.38 -12.19
C CYS A 300 -2.41 -4.06 -12.97
N ILE A 301 -3.58 -4.40 -12.43
CA ILE A 301 -4.89 -4.10 -13.02
C ILE A 301 -5.19 -2.61 -12.94
N GLN A 302 -4.91 -1.93 -11.82
CA GLN A 302 -5.08 -0.48 -11.71
C GLN A 302 -4.23 0.28 -12.74
N ILE A 303 -3.01 -0.21 -13.00
CA ILE A 303 -2.10 0.37 -14.01
C ILE A 303 -2.61 0.09 -15.42
N SER A 304 -3.00 -1.16 -15.71
CA SER A 304 -3.40 -1.60 -17.05
C SER A 304 -4.81 -1.11 -17.45
N GLY A 305 -5.72 -0.99 -16.49
CA GLY A 305 -7.10 -0.56 -16.67
C GLY A 305 -7.81 -1.34 -17.78
N THR A 306 -8.42 -0.61 -18.71
CA THR A 306 -9.17 -1.17 -19.84
C THR A 306 -8.30 -1.77 -20.95
N LEU A 307 -6.97 -1.86 -20.79
CA LEU A 307 -6.09 -2.56 -21.72
C LEU A 307 -6.20 -4.09 -21.60
N LEU A 308 -6.73 -4.57 -20.48
CA LEU A 308 -7.00 -5.99 -20.26
C LEU A 308 -8.17 -6.44 -21.12
N ASP A 309 -8.00 -7.59 -21.76
CA ASP A 309 -9.08 -8.22 -22.52
C ASP A 309 -9.95 -9.12 -21.65
N GLU A 310 -11.08 -9.54 -22.21
CA GLU A 310 -12.06 -10.40 -21.54
C GLU A 310 -11.45 -11.73 -21.06
N SER A 311 -10.44 -12.26 -21.77
CA SER A 311 -9.81 -13.53 -21.42
C SER A 311 -8.92 -13.40 -20.18
N GLN A 312 -8.20 -12.27 -20.07
CA GLN A 312 -7.41 -11.94 -18.88
C GLN A 312 -8.31 -11.72 -17.67
N VAL A 313 -9.38 -10.93 -17.82
CA VAL A 313 -10.37 -10.71 -16.75
C VAL A 313 -10.99 -12.04 -16.30
N ARG A 314 -11.34 -12.92 -17.24
CA ARG A 314 -11.84 -14.27 -16.92
C ARG A 314 -10.83 -15.08 -16.11
N SER A 315 -9.58 -15.13 -16.55
CA SER A 315 -8.52 -15.87 -15.85
C SER A 315 -8.31 -15.37 -14.42
N ILE A 316 -8.38 -14.05 -14.21
CA ILE A 316 -8.27 -13.44 -12.87
C ILE A 316 -9.47 -13.85 -12.02
N VAL A 317 -10.68 -13.74 -12.56
CA VAL A 317 -11.92 -14.10 -11.85
C VAL A 317 -11.95 -15.58 -11.48
N ASP A 318 -11.52 -16.47 -12.38
CA ASP A 318 -11.44 -17.90 -12.10
C ASP A 318 -10.43 -18.20 -11.00
N GLU A 319 -9.28 -17.51 -11.00
CA GLU A 319 -8.30 -17.65 -9.93
C GLU A 319 -8.83 -17.13 -8.58
N VAL A 320 -9.57 -16.02 -8.55
CA VAL A 320 -10.22 -15.53 -7.32
C VAL A 320 -11.19 -16.59 -6.73
N LYS A 321 -11.92 -17.32 -7.58
CA LYS A 321 -12.79 -18.43 -7.11
C LYS A 321 -11.97 -19.53 -6.44
N GLU A 322 -10.81 -19.88 -7.02
CA GLU A 322 -9.90 -20.88 -6.44
C GLU A 322 -9.33 -20.40 -5.10
N VAL A 323 -8.90 -19.13 -5.00
CA VAL A 323 -8.42 -18.53 -3.73
C VAL A 323 -9.48 -18.62 -2.63
N ILE A 324 -10.72 -18.20 -2.91
CA ILE A 324 -11.82 -18.26 -1.93
C ILE A 324 -12.11 -19.71 -1.50
N THR A 325 -12.07 -20.65 -2.46
CA THR A 325 -12.32 -22.08 -2.21
C THR A 325 -11.22 -22.71 -1.35
N ALA A 326 -9.97 -22.39 -1.65
CA ALA A 326 -8.81 -22.88 -0.92
C ALA A 326 -8.76 -22.29 0.50
N SER A 327 -9.04 -20.99 0.67
CA SER A 327 -9.13 -20.36 2.00
C SER A 327 -10.26 -20.97 2.84
N SER A 328 -11.42 -21.23 2.23
CA SER A 328 -12.52 -21.94 2.90
C SER A 328 -12.13 -23.36 3.35
N THR A 329 -11.22 -24.02 2.62
CA THR A 329 -10.69 -25.34 2.99
C THR A 329 -9.71 -25.25 4.16
N ARG A 330 -8.73 -24.34 4.11
CA ARG A 330 -7.79 -24.14 5.23
C ARG A 330 -8.48 -23.68 6.50
N LYS A 331 -9.51 -22.84 6.39
CA LYS A 331 -10.35 -22.46 7.53
C LYS A 331 -10.99 -23.67 8.23
N ARG A 332 -11.47 -24.65 7.45
CA ARG A 332 -12.01 -25.91 8.00
C ARG A 332 -10.93 -26.73 8.68
N GLU A 333 -9.74 -26.80 8.10
CA GLU A 333 -8.59 -27.52 8.68
C GLU A 333 -8.16 -26.89 10.02
N ARG A 334 -8.01 -25.56 10.08
CA ARG A 334 -7.75 -24.82 11.33
C ARG A 334 -8.84 -25.07 12.38
N ALA A 335 -10.11 -25.07 11.99
CA ALA A 335 -11.21 -25.34 12.90
C ALA A 335 -11.21 -26.78 13.48
N GLU A 336 -10.64 -27.75 12.76
CA GLU A 336 -10.43 -29.10 13.28
C GLU A 336 -9.20 -29.19 14.18
N ARG A 337 -8.11 -28.46 13.87
CA ARG A 337 -6.90 -28.37 14.74
C ARG A 337 -7.23 -27.87 16.14
N VAL A 338 -8.13 -26.90 16.27
CA VAL A 338 -8.63 -26.41 17.58
C VAL A 338 -9.28 -27.51 18.44
N LYS A 339 -9.79 -28.58 17.83
CA LYS A 339 -10.45 -29.70 18.53
C LYS A 339 -9.50 -30.86 18.83
N ALA A 340 -8.25 -30.78 18.40
CA ALA A 340 -7.29 -31.86 18.56
C ALA A 340 -6.91 -32.04 20.04
N GLU A 341 -6.60 -33.29 20.43
CA GLU A 341 -6.27 -33.62 21.83
C GLU A 341 -4.95 -33.00 22.30
N ASP A 342 -4.06 -32.67 21.35
CA ASP A 342 -2.75 -32.05 21.52
C ASP A 342 -2.77 -30.52 21.34
N PHE A 343 -3.96 -29.90 21.22
CA PHE A 343 -4.07 -28.45 21.14
C PHE A 343 -3.60 -27.78 22.44
N ASP A 344 -2.54 -26.97 22.35
CA ASP A 344 -1.94 -26.23 23.45
C ASP A 344 -1.84 -24.71 23.16
N GLU A 345 -1.15 -23.98 24.03
CA GLU A 345 -1.02 -22.52 23.90
C GLU A 345 -0.13 -22.12 22.71
N GLU A 346 0.88 -22.92 22.37
CA GLU A 346 1.78 -22.67 21.24
C GLU A 346 1.04 -22.84 19.91
N GLU A 347 0.29 -23.93 19.77
CA GLU A 347 -0.59 -24.18 18.63
C GLU A 347 -1.69 -23.09 18.52
N GLY A 348 -2.17 -22.58 19.65
CA GLY A 348 -3.13 -21.47 19.69
C GLY A 348 -2.59 -20.16 19.11
N GLU A 349 -1.33 -19.80 19.40
CA GLU A 349 -0.69 -18.61 18.83
C GLU A 349 -0.39 -18.80 17.33
N LEU A 350 0.07 -19.99 16.92
CA LEU A 350 0.28 -20.30 15.49
C LEU A 350 -1.02 -20.17 14.68
N LEU A 351 -2.13 -20.73 15.18
CA LEU A 351 -3.43 -20.58 14.51
C LEU A 351 -3.90 -19.12 14.45
N LYS A 352 -3.52 -18.30 15.42
CA LYS A 352 -3.85 -16.87 15.41
C LYS A 352 -3.08 -16.15 14.30
N GLU A 353 -1.77 -16.39 14.17
CA GLU A 353 -0.96 -15.88 13.06
C GLU A 353 -1.50 -16.33 11.70
N GLU A 354 -1.87 -17.61 11.55
CA GLU A 354 -2.48 -18.13 10.32
C GLU A 354 -3.84 -17.47 10.02
N ASN A 355 -4.63 -17.14 11.04
CA ASN A 355 -5.90 -16.43 10.84
C ASN A 355 -5.69 -14.98 10.41
N GLU A 356 -4.72 -14.28 10.99
CA GLU A 356 -4.33 -12.91 10.59
C GLU A 356 -3.87 -12.89 9.13
N GLN A 357 -3.06 -13.87 8.71
CA GLN A 357 -2.65 -14.01 7.30
C GLN A 357 -3.83 -14.25 6.35
N GLU A 358 -4.86 -14.99 6.78
CA GLU A 358 -6.02 -15.27 5.95
C GLU A 358 -7.00 -14.10 5.88
N GLU A 359 -7.09 -13.29 6.94
CA GLU A 359 -7.79 -12.00 6.89
C GLU A 359 -7.13 -11.09 5.85
N GLU A 360 -5.79 -11.00 5.82
CA GLU A 360 -5.06 -10.25 4.80
C GLU A 360 -5.34 -10.77 3.38
N VAL A 361 -5.34 -12.09 3.15
CA VAL A 361 -5.71 -12.66 1.83
C VAL A 361 -7.11 -12.21 1.39
N PHE A 362 -8.07 -12.22 2.31
CA PHE A 362 -9.44 -11.82 2.02
C PHE A 362 -9.57 -10.31 1.75
N ASP A 363 -8.81 -9.47 2.47
CA ASP A 363 -8.73 -8.03 2.20
C ASP A 363 -8.22 -7.78 0.77
N GLN A 364 -7.17 -8.49 0.36
CA GLN A 364 -6.64 -8.40 -1.00
C GLN A 364 -7.61 -8.90 -2.07
N VAL A 365 -8.42 -9.93 -1.79
CA VAL A 365 -9.51 -10.37 -2.69
C VAL A 365 -10.57 -9.27 -2.83
N GLY A 366 -10.94 -8.62 -1.73
CA GLY A 366 -11.89 -7.51 -1.72
C GLY A 366 -11.42 -6.34 -2.59
N GLU A 367 -10.18 -5.89 -2.38
CA GLU A 367 -9.56 -4.81 -3.14
C GLU A 367 -9.43 -5.14 -4.63
N LEU A 368 -9.00 -6.36 -4.96
CA LEU A 368 -8.89 -6.85 -6.33
C LEU A 368 -10.24 -6.83 -7.06
N LEU A 369 -11.30 -7.35 -6.42
CA LEU A 369 -12.65 -7.34 -6.99
C LEU A 369 -13.20 -5.91 -7.10
N GLY A 370 -12.98 -5.07 -6.09
CA GLY A 370 -13.37 -3.67 -6.12
C GLY A 370 -12.72 -2.91 -7.28
N THR A 371 -11.42 -3.13 -7.52
CA THR A 371 -10.70 -2.58 -8.69
C THR A 371 -11.28 -3.07 -10.00
N LEU A 372 -11.59 -4.36 -10.15
CA LEU A 372 -12.21 -4.90 -11.36
C LEU A 372 -13.58 -4.28 -11.61
N ILE A 373 -14.41 -4.13 -10.57
CA ILE A 373 -15.73 -3.50 -10.66
C ILE A 373 -15.60 -2.03 -11.06
N LYS A 374 -14.71 -1.26 -10.44
CA LYS A 374 -14.46 0.15 -10.76
C LYS A 374 -13.94 0.34 -12.18
N THR A 375 -13.10 -0.59 -12.66
CA THR A 375 -12.48 -0.55 -13.98
C THR A 375 -13.46 -0.90 -15.09
N PHE A 376 -14.20 -1.99 -14.96
CA PHE A 376 -15.05 -2.54 -16.03
C PHE A 376 -16.55 -2.19 -15.89
N LYS A 377 -16.98 -1.76 -14.70
CA LYS A 377 -18.35 -1.32 -14.40
C LYS A 377 -19.37 -2.38 -14.83
N ALA A 378 -20.43 -1.98 -15.54
CA ALA A 378 -21.48 -2.88 -16.01
C ALA A 378 -20.97 -4.07 -16.85
N SER A 379 -19.81 -3.95 -17.51
CA SER A 379 -19.22 -5.06 -18.27
C SER A 379 -18.69 -6.18 -17.38
N PHE A 380 -18.49 -5.93 -16.07
CA PHE A 380 -18.06 -6.93 -15.10
C PHE A 380 -19.21 -7.83 -14.61
N LEU A 381 -20.46 -7.40 -14.76
CA LEU A 381 -21.61 -8.11 -14.19
C LEU A 381 -21.71 -9.59 -14.57
N PRO A 382 -21.44 -10.03 -15.82
CA PRO A 382 -21.46 -11.46 -16.14
C PRO A 382 -20.44 -12.28 -15.34
N PHE A 383 -19.29 -11.69 -15.01
CA PHE A 383 -18.27 -12.34 -14.16
C PHE A 383 -18.70 -12.35 -12.70
N PHE A 384 -19.31 -11.25 -12.24
CA PHE A 384 -19.86 -11.16 -10.90
C PHE A 384 -20.98 -12.19 -10.66
N ASP A 385 -21.84 -12.44 -11.65
CA ASP A 385 -22.88 -13.46 -11.55
C ASP A 385 -22.31 -14.85 -11.24
N GLU A 386 -21.16 -15.19 -11.81
CA GLU A 386 -20.46 -16.44 -11.52
C GLU A 386 -19.84 -16.45 -10.11
N LEU A 387 -19.26 -15.32 -9.69
CA LEU A 387 -18.65 -15.13 -8.36
C LEU A 387 -19.68 -15.07 -7.23
N SER A 388 -20.91 -14.67 -7.52
CA SER A 388 -21.98 -14.49 -6.52
C SER A 388 -22.14 -15.70 -5.60
N SER A 389 -22.08 -16.91 -6.17
CA SER A 389 -22.20 -18.17 -5.42
C SER A 389 -21.08 -18.41 -4.40
N TYR A 390 -19.91 -17.80 -4.60
CA TYR A 390 -18.76 -17.85 -3.69
C TYR A 390 -18.79 -16.73 -2.65
N LEU A 391 -19.34 -15.57 -3.01
CA LEU A 391 -19.41 -14.37 -2.16
C LEU A 391 -20.62 -14.38 -1.21
N MET A 392 -21.78 -14.89 -1.63
CA MET A 392 -22.98 -14.95 -0.79
C MET A 392 -22.77 -15.68 0.54
N PRO A 393 -22.05 -16.83 0.61
CA PRO A 393 -21.73 -17.49 1.88
C PRO A 393 -21.00 -16.59 2.89
N MET A 394 -20.27 -15.57 2.44
CA MET A 394 -19.51 -14.65 3.31
C MET A 394 -20.44 -13.78 4.19
N TRP A 395 -21.73 -13.67 3.83
CA TRP A 395 -22.75 -12.98 4.64
C TRP A 395 -23.24 -13.80 5.84
N GLY A 396 -22.80 -15.06 5.97
CA GLY A 396 -23.20 -15.96 7.04
C GLY A 396 -22.92 -15.38 8.44
N LYS A 397 -23.81 -15.67 9.40
CA LYS A 397 -23.60 -15.29 10.81
C LYS A 397 -22.45 -16.05 11.47
N ASP A 398 -22.07 -17.18 10.87
CA ASP A 398 -20.95 -18.05 11.24
C ASP A 398 -19.60 -17.58 10.63
N LYS A 399 -19.60 -16.51 9.85
CA LYS A 399 -18.41 -15.92 9.22
C LYS A 399 -17.70 -14.92 10.13
N THR A 400 -16.46 -14.56 9.81
CA THR A 400 -15.73 -13.51 10.52
C THR A 400 -16.36 -12.14 10.21
N ASP A 401 -16.06 -11.15 11.05
CA ASP A 401 -16.48 -9.77 10.76
C ASP A 401 -15.85 -9.27 9.46
N GLU A 402 -14.61 -9.70 9.18
CA GLU A 402 -13.86 -9.33 7.98
C GLU A 402 -14.49 -9.90 6.69
N GLU A 403 -14.80 -11.21 6.66
CA GLU A 403 -15.50 -11.83 5.52
C GLU A 403 -16.83 -11.10 5.22
N ARG A 404 -17.57 -10.71 6.25
CA ARG A 404 -18.81 -9.94 6.08
C ARG A 404 -18.54 -8.54 5.55
N ARG A 405 -17.52 -7.85 6.08
CA ARG A 405 -17.11 -6.50 5.66
C ARG A 405 -16.77 -6.50 4.17
N ILE A 406 -15.89 -7.40 3.74
CA ILE A 406 -15.47 -7.52 2.33
C ILE A 406 -16.65 -7.79 1.42
N ALA A 407 -17.54 -8.72 1.80
CA ALA A 407 -18.72 -9.00 1.00
C ALA A 407 -19.60 -7.75 0.85
N ILE A 408 -19.85 -7.01 1.94
CA ILE A 408 -20.58 -5.75 1.89
C ILE A 408 -19.89 -4.74 0.96
N CYS A 409 -18.57 -4.56 1.06
CA CYS A 409 -17.80 -3.65 0.21
C CYS A 409 -17.90 -4.02 -1.28
N ILE A 410 -17.80 -5.31 -1.63
CA ILE A 410 -17.93 -5.76 -3.03
C ILE A 410 -19.33 -5.45 -3.58
N PHE A 411 -20.38 -5.74 -2.80
CA PHE A 411 -21.76 -5.45 -3.23
C PHE A 411 -22.04 -3.95 -3.29
N ASP A 412 -21.40 -3.15 -2.43
CA ASP A 412 -21.45 -1.68 -2.48
C ASP A 412 -20.78 -1.15 -3.75
N ASP A 413 -19.59 -1.63 -4.10
CA ASP A 413 -18.90 -1.30 -5.35
C ASP A 413 -19.77 -1.66 -6.57
N ILE A 414 -20.48 -2.80 -6.56
CA ILE A 414 -21.44 -3.16 -7.62
C ILE A 414 -22.59 -2.16 -7.67
N ALA A 415 -23.18 -1.80 -6.53
CA ALA A 415 -24.28 -0.85 -6.47
C ALA A 415 -23.87 0.52 -7.01
N GLU A 416 -22.71 1.01 -6.57
CA GLU A 416 -22.14 2.31 -6.94
C GLU A 416 -21.77 2.35 -8.43
N GLN A 417 -21.08 1.32 -8.94
CA GLN A 417 -20.51 1.36 -10.30
C GLN A 417 -21.48 0.87 -11.38
N CYS A 418 -22.50 0.06 -11.03
CA CYS A 418 -23.40 -0.57 -12.00
C CYS A 418 -24.87 -0.09 -11.93
N HIS A 419 -25.24 0.76 -10.96
CA HIS A 419 -26.53 1.47 -10.88
C HIS A 419 -27.78 0.59 -11.20
N GLU A 420 -28.54 0.90 -12.26
CA GLU A 420 -29.80 0.21 -12.63
C GLU A 420 -29.62 -1.30 -12.90
N ALA A 421 -28.44 -1.72 -13.35
CA ALA A 421 -28.14 -3.13 -13.58
C ALA A 421 -27.87 -3.86 -12.26
N ALA A 422 -27.25 -3.19 -11.29
CA ALA A 422 -27.07 -3.71 -9.93
C ALA A 422 -28.42 -3.91 -9.22
N LEU A 423 -29.39 -3.01 -9.43
CA LEU A 423 -30.72 -3.13 -8.84
C LEU A 423 -31.41 -4.46 -9.20
N LYS A 424 -31.21 -5.01 -10.41
CA LYS A 424 -31.80 -6.29 -10.82
C LYS A 424 -31.16 -7.49 -10.10
N LEU A 425 -29.86 -7.43 -9.84
CA LEU A 425 -29.10 -8.48 -9.17
C LEU A 425 -29.34 -8.42 -7.65
N LEU A 426 -29.15 -7.23 -7.06
CA LEU A 426 -29.37 -6.96 -5.65
C LEU A 426 -30.83 -7.21 -5.23
N PHE A 427 -31.85 -6.91 -6.05
CA PHE A 427 -33.23 -7.27 -5.70
C PHE A 427 -33.48 -8.78 -5.69
N MET A 428 -32.86 -9.54 -6.58
CA MET A 428 -33.03 -11.00 -6.62
C MET A 428 -32.39 -11.64 -5.37
N ASP A 429 -31.22 -11.16 -4.96
CA ASP A 429 -30.51 -11.65 -3.78
C ASP A 429 -31.05 -11.09 -2.45
N TRP A 430 -31.54 -9.86 -2.42
CA TRP A 430 -32.20 -9.26 -1.25
C TRP A 430 -33.54 -9.96 -0.95
N VAL A 431 -34.27 -10.40 -1.97
CA VAL A 431 -35.44 -11.30 -1.80
C VAL A 431 -35.01 -12.67 -1.25
N PHE A 432 -33.83 -13.17 -1.61
CA PHE A 432 -33.26 -14.39 -1.03
C PHE A 432 -32.85 -14.20 0.44
N ALA A 433 -32.22 -13.07 0.80
CA ALA A 433 -31.91 -12.70 2.17
C ALA A 433 -33.17 -12.48 3.03
N GLN A 434 -34.25 -11.95 2.45
CA GLN A 434 -35.55 -11.82 3.11
C GLN A 434 -36.31 -13.15 3.28
N SER A 435 -35.89 -14.26 2.66
CA SER A 435 -36.46 -15.57 3.03
C SER A 435 -36.21 -15.95 4.51
N LEU A 436 -35.37 -15.17 5.21
CA LEU A 436 -35.13 -15.26 6.65
C LEU A 436 -35.84 -14.18 7.51
N VAL A 437 -36.48 -13.14 6.93
CA VAL A 437 -37.23 -12.10 7.69
C VAL A 437 -38.47 -11.60 6.92
N ASP A 438 -39.63 -11.84 7.54
CA ASP A 438 -41.03 -11.46 7.25
C ASP A 438 -41.34 -10.51 6.06
N GLN A 439 -42.19 -11.00 5.13
CA GLN A 439 -42.58 -10.40 3.83
C GLN A 439 -43.50 -9.16 3.90
N ARG A 440 -43.49 -8.36 4.97
CA ARG A 440 -44.55 -7.33 5.20
C ARG A 440 -44.10 -5.87 5.30
N LEU A 441 -42.81 -5.56 5.19
CA LEU A 441 -42.31 -4.19 5.37
C LEU A 441 -41.80 -3.59 4.04
N ASN A 442 -42.13 -2.31 3.82
CA ASN A 442 -41.57 -1.51 2.74
C ASN A 442 -40.03 -1.47 2.91
N PRO A 443 -39.21 -1.90 1.93
CA PRO A 443 -37.75 -1.95 2.04
C PRO A 443 -37.10 -0.65 2.52
N LEU A 444 -37.64 0.49 2.06
CA LEU A 444 -37.20 1.83 2.45
C LEU A 444 -37.43 2.11 3.95
N TRP A 445 -38.54 1.64 4.49
CA TRP A 445 -38.85 1.84 5.91
C TRP A 445 -37.93 1.01 6.81
N GLU A 446 -37.63 -0.23 6.40
CA GLU A 446 -36.69 -1.08 7.14
C GLU A 446 -35.28 -0.48 7.11
N ALA A 447 -34.80 -0.01 5.94
CA ALA A 447 -33.52 0.67 5.82
C ALA A 447 -33.43 1.91 6.74
N LEU A 448 -34.45 2.77 6.73
CA LEU A 448 -34.52 3.94 7.62
C LEU A 448 -34.51 3.55 9.10
N SER A 449 -35.23 2.49 9.47
CA SER A 449 -35.25 1.97 10.84
C SER A 449 -33.85 1.52 11.28
N ARG A 450 -33.14 0.79 10.42
CA ARG A 450 -31.78 0.27 10.69
C ARG A 450 -30.75 1.39 10.79
N LEU A 451 -30.76 2.35 9.86
CA LEU A 451 -29.90 3.53 9.91
C LEU A 451 -30.09 4.32 11.21
N ASN A 452 -31.35 4.49 11.63
CA ASN A 452 -31.65 5.19 12.87
C ASN A 452 -31.17 4.44 14.13
N VAL A 453 -31.05 3.11 14.10
CA VAL A 453 -30.43 2.34 15.19
C VAL A 453 -28.93 2.65 15.30
N VAL A 454 -28.22 2.69 14.17
CA VAL A 454 -26.78 3.01 14.13
C VAL A 454 -26.54 4.44 14.61
N ILE A 455 -27.27 5.40 14.06
CA ILE A 455 -27.13 6.84 14.39
C ILE A 455 -27.40 7.13 15.87
N ARG A 456 -28.33 6.40 16.49
CA ARG A 456 -28.69 6.58 17.91
C ARG A 456 -27.92 5.68 18.87
N HIS A 457 -26.96 4.90 18.39
CA HIS A 457 -26.17 4.04 19.25
C HIS A 457 -25.41 4.89 20.30
N PRO A 458 -25.41 4.52 21.60
CA PRO A 458 -24.78 5.34 22.65
C PRO A 458 -23.31 5.68 22.39
N ASN A 459 -22.61 4.78 21.70
CA ASN A 459 -21.19 4.92 21.36
C ASN A 459 -20.97 5.25 19.87
N ALA A 460 -21.98 5.75 19.15
CA ALA A 460 -21.86 5.99 17.71
C ALA A 460 -20.74 6.97 17.35
N LEU A 461 -20.46 7.93 18.24
CA LEU A 461 -19.41 8.96 18.06
C LEU A 461 -18.06 8.56 18.69
N SER A 462 -17.86 7.32 19.10
CA SER A 462 -16.52 6.85 19.54
C SER A 462 -15.57 6.75 18.35
N SER A 463 -14.27 6.79 18.60
CA SER A 463 -13.25 6.66 17.54
C SER A 463 -13.39 5.36 16.73
N GLU A 464 -13.91 4.30 17.34
CA GLU A 464 -14.14 3.00 16.71
C GLU A 464 -15.37 3.00 15.79
N ASN A 465 -16.41 3.79 16.09
CA ASN A 465 -17.70 3.72 15.40
C ASN A 465 -18.00 4.93 14.51
N VAL A 466 -17.19 5.99 14.57
CA VAL A 466 -17.47 7.27 13.91
C VAL A 466 -17.62 7.12 12.40
N MET A 467 -16.85 6.23 11.75
CA MET A 467 -16.99 5.98 10.31
C MET A 467 -18.35 5.34 9.97
N ALA A 468 -18.77 4.33 10.74
CA ALA A 468 -20.09 3.71 10.56
C ALA A 468 -21.24 4.69 10.82
N TYR A 469 -21.08 5.59 11.80
CA TYR A 469 -22.02 6.68 12.06
C TYR A 469 -22.10 7.64 10.88
N ASP A 470 -20.96 8.09 10.38
CA ASP A 470 -20.86 9.04 9.27
C ASP A 470 -21.46 8.47 7.98
N ASN A 471 -21.17 7.21 7.66
CA ASN A 471 -21.76 6.51 6.52
C ASN A 471 -23.28 6.36 6.68
N ALA A 472 -23.77 6.08 7.89
CA ALA A 472 -25.21 6.01 8.15
C ALA A 472 -25.90 7.37 7.99
N VAL A 473 -25.25 8.46 8.41
CA VAL A 473 -25.76 9.83 8.22
C VAL A 473 -25.76 10.20 6.73
N SER A 474 -24.74 9.80 5.97
CA SER A 474 -24.70 10.02 4.53
C SER A 474 -25.83 9.27 3.81
N ALA A 475 -25.97 7.97 4.06
CA ALA A 475 -27.05 7.14 3.52
C ALA A 475 -28.43 7.70 3.87
N LEU A 476 -28.61 8.23 5.09
CA LEU A 476 -29.86 8.87 5.50
C LEU A 476 -30.20 10.11 4.65
N GLY A 477 -29.19 10.91 4.27
CA GLY A 477 -29.35 12.09 3.42
C GLY A 477 -29.64 11.76 1.96
N SER A 478 -29.20 10.60 1.48
CA SER A 478 -29.46 10.11 0.13
C SER A 478 -30.90 9.60 -0.07
N ILE A 479 -31.62 9.33 1.02
CA ILE A 479 -33.04 8.94 0.96
C ILE A 479 -33.89 10.22 0.85
N ASP A 480 -34.38 10.50 -0.37
CA ASP A 480 -35.24 11.65 -0.66
C ASP A 480 -36.62 11.52 0.00
N ALA A 481 -36.67 11.83 1.29
CA ALA A 481 -37.86 11.85 2.11
C ALA A 481 -37.86 13.10 2.99
N ALA A 482 -38.76 14.04 2.69
CA ALA A 482 -38.94 15.29 3.44
C ALA A 482 -39.05 15.10 4.97
N GLN A 483 -39.51 13.93 5.44
CA GLN A 483 -39.67 13.62 6.86
C GLN A 483 -38.33 13.37 7.59
N VAL A 484 -37.27 13.07 6.84
CA VAL A 484 -35.96 12.65 7.36
C VAL A 484 -35.00 13.83 7.48
N VAL A 485 -35.17 14.85 6.62
CA VAL A 485 -34.30 16.03 6.51
C VAL A 485 -33.98 16.70 7.86
N PRO A 486 -34.93 16.91 8.80
CA PRO A 486 -34.60 17.52 10.09
C PRO A 486 -33.68 16.67 10.97
N ALA A 487 -33.89 15.34 10.97
CA ALA A 487 -33.09 14.41 11.74
C ALA A 487 -31.68 14.29 11.12
N TRP A 488 -31.60 14.22 9.80
CA TRP A 488 -30.34 14.24 9.06
C TRP A 488 -29.54 15.53 9.34
N LEU A 489 -30.16 16.71 9.22
CA LEU A 489 -29.50 17.99 9.48
C LEU A 489 -28.97 18.12 10.92
N SER A 490 -29.64 17.49 11.89
CA SER A 490 -29.16 17.49 13.29
C SER A 490 -27.83 16.75 13.49
N CYS A 491 -27.52 15.79 12.61
CA CYS A 491 -26.32 14.96 12.66
C CYS A 491 -25.09 15.66 12.04
N LEU A 492 -25.28 16.74 11.29
CA LEU A 492 -24.20 17.46 10.61
C LEU A 492 -23.45 18.42 11.56
N PRO A 493 -22.17 18.74 11.32
CA PRO A 493 -21.31 18.24 10.24
C PRO A 493 -20.75 16.84 10.52
N VAL A 494 -20.54 16.10 9.44
CA VAL A 494 -19.82 14.82 9.39
C VAL A 494 -18.31 15.10 9.40
N LYS A 495 -17.50 14.30 10.13
CA LYS A 495 -16.07 14.64 10.36
C LYS A 495 -15.10 13.47 10.41
N GLY A 496 -15.55 12.29 10.78
CA GLY A 496 -14.72 11.10 10.89
C GLY A 496 -14.38 10.56 9.50
N ASP A 497 -15.38 10.29 8.69
CA ASP A 497 -15.20 9.90 7.28
C ASP A 497 -15.10 11.15 6.39
N ILE A 498 -13.89 11.43 5.91
CA ILE A 498 -13.57 12.59 5.09
C ILE A 498 -14.21 12.48 3.69
N ILE A 499 -14.40 11.26 3.17
CA ILE A 499 -15.01 11.03 1.87
C ILE A 499 -16.50 11.36 1.98
N GLU A 500 -17.19 10.78 2.96
CA GLU A 500 -18.61 11.05 3.18
C GLU A 500 -18.88 12.49 3.60
N ALA A 501 -18.00 13.10 4.40
CA ALA A 501 -18.11 14.51 4.74
C ALA A 501 -18.22 15.39 3.48
N LYS A 502 -17.38 15.15 2.47
CA LYS A 502 -17.42 15.93 1.22
C LYS A 502 -18.73 15.74 0.47
N VAL A 503 -19.27 14.51 0.42
CA VAL A 503 -20.55 14.20 -0.25
C VAL A 503 -21.71 14.88 0.47
N VAL A 504 -21.81 14.68 1.78
CA VAL A 504 -22.91 15.17 2.63
C VAL A 504 -22.96 16.70 2.66
N HIS A 505 -21.80 17.35 2.75
CA HIS A 505 -21.72 18.81 2.75
C HIS A 505 -22.01 19.42 1.38
N ASP A 506 -21.69 18.75 0.28
CA ASP A 506 -22.08 19.17 -1.06
C ASP A 506 -23.59 19.03 -1.27
N GLN A 507 -24.18 17.93 -0.78
CA GLN A 507 -25.63 17.73 -0.78
C GLN A 507 -26.36 18.81 0.01
N LEU A 508 -25.85 19.18 1.19
CA LEU A 508 -26.41 20.29 1.98
C LEU A 508 -26.39 21.60 1.18
N CYS A 509 -25.32 21.91 0.44
CA CYS A 509 -25.27 23.09 -0.42
C CYS A 509 -26.36 23.04 -1.49
N SER A 510 -26.53 21.89 -2.15
CA SER A 510 -27.55 21.69 -3.20
C SER A 510 -28.97 21.91 -2.67
N MET A 511 -29.28 21.41 -1.47
CA MET A 511 -30.60 21.59 -0.85
C MET A 511 -30.85 23.05 -0.43
N VAL A 512 -29.83 23.77 0.04
CA VAL A 512 -29.94 25.21 0.36
C VAL A 512 -30.13 26.05 -0.91
N GLU A 513 -29.37 25.77 -1.98
CA GLU A 513 -29.51 26.44 -3.28
C GLU A 513 -30.90 26.24 -3.88
N GLY A 514 -31.45 25.03 -3.74
CA GLY A 514 -32.82 24.69 -4.15
C GLY A 514 -33.92 25.39 -3.36
N SER A 515 -33.58 26.15 -2.31
CA SER A 515 -34.53 26.76 -1.37
C SER A 515 -35.53 25.75 -0.81
N ASP A 516 -35.05 24.55 -0.46
CA ASP A 516 -35.89 23.48 0.06
C ASP A 516 -36.59 23.94 1.36
N GLY A 517 -37.90 24.19 1.26
CA GLY A 517 -38.72 24.67 2.37
C GLY A 517 -38.79 23.68 3.54
N VAL A 518 -38.46 22.40 3.30
CA VAL A 518 -38.35 21.37 4.34
C VAL A 518 -37.03 21.52 5.09
N LEU A 519 -35.92 21.77 4.39
CA LEU A 519 -34.59 21.97 4.98
C LEU A 519 -34.53 23.23 5.85
N LEU A 520 -35.06 24.35 5.35
CA LEU A 520 -35.07 25.61 6.11
C LEU A 520 -36.07 25.54 7.29
N GLY A 521 -37.10 24.71 7.13
CA GLY A 521 -38.20 24.55 8.07
C GLY A 521 -39.14 25.76 8.12
N PRO A 522 -40.28 25.64 8.83
CA PRO A 522 -41.20 26.76 9.02
C PRO A 522 -40.47 27.98 9.62
N ASN A 523 -40.65 29.15 9.01
CA ASN A 523 -40.01 30.40 9.43
C ASN A 523 -38.47 30.34 9.53
N ASN A 524 -37.80 29.52 8.72
CA ASN A 524 -36.34 29.37 8.71
C ASN A 524 -35.76 28.87 10.05
N GLN A 525 -36.51 28.08 10.82
CA GLN A 525 -36.10 27.63 12.15
C GLN A 525 -34.78 26.83 12.17
N TYR A 526 -34.41 26.17 11.07
CA TYR A 526 -33.19 25.37 10.99
C TYR A 526 -31.98 26.11 10.44
N LEU A 527 -32.18 27.36 9.99
CA LEU A 527 -31.12 28.20 9.46
C LEU A 527 -29.92 28.37 10.41
N PRO A 528 -30.07 28.54 11.74
CA PRO A 528 -28.92 28.63 12.63
C PRO A 528 -28.02 27.39 12.59
N LYS A 529 -28.62 26.19 12.48
CA LYS A 529 -27.88 24.93 12.38
C LYS A 529 -27.13 24.85 11.05
N ILE A 530 -27.75 25.23 9.94
CA ILE A 530 -27.11 25.23 8.61
C ILE A 530 -25.89 26.16 8.60
N VAL A 531 -26.04 27.38 9.14
CA VAL A 531 -24.92 28.34 9.23
C VAL A 531 -23.81 27.82 10.13
N SER A 532 -24.15 27.15 11.25
CA SER A 532 -23.17 26.51 12.11
C SER A 532 -22.38 25.43 11.39
N VAL A 533 -23.06 24.58 10.60
CA VAL A 533 -22.41 23.53 9.79
C VAL A 533 -21.44 24.15 8.78
N PHE A 534 -21.88 25.15 8.00
CA PHE A 534 -21.02 25.82 7.04
C PHE A 534 -19.81 26.48 7.69
N ALA A 535 -20.01 27.15 8.83
CA ALA A 535 -18.91 27.78 9.57
C ALA A 535 -17.87 26.76 10.01
N GLU A 536 -18.32 25.62 10.52
CA GLU A 536 -17.46 24.55 11.02
C GLU A 536 -16.67 23.87 9.91
N VAL A 537 -17.32 23.57 8.78
CA VAL A 537 -16.68 23.00 7.58
C VAL A 537 -15.63 23.96 7.03
N LEU A 538 -15.95 25.25 6.92
CA LEU A 538 -15.00 26.27 6.44
C LEU A 538 -13.83 26.49 7.43
N CYS A 539 -14.04 26.31 8.74
CA CYS A 539 -12.96 26.33 9.73
C CYS A 539 -12.01 25.13 9.58
N ALA A 540 -12.52 23.97 9.16
CA ALA A 540 -11.74 22.75 8.96
C ALA A 540 -10.91 22.75 7.66
N GLY A 541 -11.00 23.80 6.84
CA GLY A 541 -10.20 23.94 5.62
C GLY A 541 -10.65 23.00 4.51
N LYS A 542 -9.72 22.19 3.99
CA LYS A 542 -9.94 21.30 2.82
C LYS A 542 -10.34 19.87 3.19
N ASP A 543 -10.41 19.58 4.49
CA ASP A 543 -10.64 18.23 4.96
C ASP A 543 -12.11 17.85 4.72
N LEU A 544 -13.05 18.67 5.19
CA LEU A 544 -14.47 18.32 5.21
C LEU A 544 -15.26 18.69 3.95
N ALA A 545 -14.64 19.40 3.00
CA ALA A 545 -15.30 19.85 1.78
C ALA A 545 -14.29 20.06 0.64
N THR A 546 -14.74 19.89 -0.60
CA THR A 546 -13.94 20.26 -1.77
C THR A 546 -13.82 21.78 -1.92
N ASP A 547 -12.80 22.28 -2.62
CA ASP A 547 -12.66 23.72 -2.90
C ASP A 547 -13.92 24.31 -3.57
N ARG A 548 -14.57 23.53 -4.44
CA ARG A 548 -15.85 23.89 -5.07
C ARG A 548 -16.97 24.02 -4.04
N THR A 549 -17.14 23.01 -3.19
CA THR A 549 -18.18 22.97 -2.16
C THR A 549 -17.99 24.10 -1.14
N SER A 550 -16.76 24.33 -0.69
CA SER A 550 -16.41 25.47 0.18
C SER A 550 -16.76 26.81 -0.49
N GLY A 551 -16.46 26.97 -1.78
CA GLY A 551 -16.89 28.15 -2.54
C GLY A 551 -18.40 28.35 -2.60
N ARG A 552 -19.19 27.27 -2.76
CA ARG A 552 -20.66 27.31 -2.72
C ARG A 552 -21.16 27.76 -1.34
N MET A 553 -20.62 27.20 -0.26
CA MET A 553 -20.97 27.59 1.11
C MET A 553 -20.77 29.09 1.36
N VAL A 554 -19.63 29.65 0.91
CA VAL A 554 -19.34 31.08 1.04
C VAL A 554 -20.38 31.93 0.29
N ASN A 555 -20.72 31.56 -0.94
CA ASN A 555 -21.71 32.29 -1.74
C ASN A 555 -23.10 32.24 -1.12
N LEU A 556 -23.51 31.08 -0.60
CA LEU A 556 -24.77 30.90 0.12
C LEU A 556 -24.82 31.76 1.39
N LEU A 557 -23.74 31.81 2.18
CA LEU A 557 -23.66 32.66 3.37
C LEU A 557 -23.81 34.15 3.01
N ARG A 558 -23.17 34.61 1.93
CA ARG A 558 -23.33 35.99 1.42
C ARG A 558 -24.76 36.26 0.96
N GLN A 559 -25.40 35.31 0.28
CA GLN A 559 -26.79 35.46 -0.15
C GLN A 559 -27.74 35.53 1.05
N LEU A 560 -27.54 34.69 2.07
CA LEU A 560 -28.33 34.72 3.31
C LEU A 560 -28.16 36.06 4.04
N GLN A 561 -26.95 36.63 4.06
CA GLN A 561 -26.67 37.95 4.63
C GLN A 561 -27.47 39.08 3.95
N GLN A 562 -27.71 38.98 2.63
CA GLN A 562 -28.44 39.99 1.86
C GLN A 562 -29.96 39.84 1.92
N THR A 563 -30.45 38.60 2.09
CA THR A 563 -31.86 38.26 1.94
C THR A 563 -32.63 38.18 3.26
N LEU A 564 -31.95 37.93 4.38
CA LEU A 564 -32.59 37.74 5.68
C LEU A 564 -32.73 39.05 6.48
N PRO A 565 -33.75 39.16 7.35
CA PRO A 565 -33.88 40.30 8.26
C PRO A 565 -32.68 40.41 9.21
N PRO A 566 -32.20 41.63 9.55
CA PRO A 566 -31.05 41.83 10.43
C PRO A 566 -31.19 41.16 11.81
N ALA A 567 -32.43 41.10 12.35
CA ALA A 567 -32.70 40.43 13.62
C ALA A 567 -32.49 38.91 13.56
N THR A 568 -32.88 38.29 12.44
CA THR A 568 -32.70 36.85 12.20
C THR A 568 -31.22 36.51 11.99
N LEU A 569 -30.51 37.34 11.23
CA LEU A 569 -29.06 37.21 11.05
C LEU A 569 -28.29 37.34 12.37
N ALA A 570 -28.60 38.37 13.18
CA ALA A 570 -27.96 38.56 14.48
C ALA A 570 -28.20 37.38 15.43
N HIS A 571 -29.43 36.84 15.45
CA HIS A 571 -29.75 35.65 16.23
C HIS A 571 -28.93 34.44 15.77
N THR A 572 -28.90 34.15 14.47
CA THR A 572 -28.12 33.04 13.89
C THR A 572 -26.61 33.19 14.14
N TRP A 573 -26.08 34.41 14.09
CA TRP A 573 -24.65 34.65 14.37
C TRP A 573 -24.29 34.45 15.82
N SER A 574 -25.18 34.85 16.72
CA SER A 574 -24.97 34.72 18.16
C SER A 574 -24.94 33.28 18.65
N SER A 575 -25.51 32.33 17.89
CA SER A 575 -25.49 30.90 18.22
C SER A 575 -24.18 30.17 17.86
N LEU A 576 -23.24 30.84 17.18
CA LEU A 576 -21.98 30.25 16.73
C LEU A 576 -20.88 30.36 17.79
N GLN A 577 -19.92 29.42 17.76
CA GLN A 577 -18.74 29.51 18.62
C GLN A 577 -17.83 30.70 18.22
N PRO A 578 -17.02 31.25 19.14
CA PRO A 578 -16.16 32.42 18.85
C PRO A 578 -15.23 32.23 17.65
N GLN A 579 -14.65 31.03 17.49
CA GLN A 579 -13.76 30.71 16.36
C GLN A 579 -14.52 30.72 15.03
N GLN A 580 -15.73 30.16 14.99
CA GLN A 580 -16.61 30.16 13.83
C GLN A 580 -17.02 31.59 13.43
N GLN A 581 -17.33 32.44 14.41
CA GLN A 581 -17.69 33.85 14.17
C GLN A 581 -16.54 34.63 13.51
N LEU A 582 -15.30 34.40 13.97
CA LEU A 582 -14.11 35.06 13.41
C LEU A 582 -13.86 34.64 11.95
N VAL A 583 -13.92 33.33 11.68
CA VAL A 583 -13.72 32.80 10.32
C VAL A 583 -14.79 33.34 9.38
N LEU A 584 -16.04 33.31 9.80
CA LEU A 584 -17.13 33.85 8.99
C LEU A 584 -17.02 35.37 8.79
N GLN A 585 -16.62 36.15 9.80
CA GLN A 585 -16.37 37.59 9.63
C GLN A 585 -15.27 37.85 8.60
N SER A 586 -14.18 37.07 8.65
CA SER A 586 -13.11 37.16 7.66
C SER A 586 -13.62 36.85 6.25
N ILE A 587 -14.39 35.76 6.08
CA ILE A 587 -14.90 35.29 4.79
C ILE A 587 -15.94 36.24 4.20
N LEU A 588 -16.79 36.84 5.02
CA LEU A 588 -17.84 37.77 4.56
C LEU A 588 -17.31 39.19 4.33
N SER A 589 -16.13 39.53 4.86
CA SER A 589 -15.49 40.84 4.65
C SER A 589 -14.48 40.86 3.50
N SER A 590 -14.00 39.68 3.08
CA SER A 590 -13.31 39.44 1.80
C SER A 590 -14.29 39.30 0.65
#